data_AF-D7LQX1-F1
#
_entry.id   AF-D7LQX1-F1
#
_cell.length_a   1.000
_cell.length_b   1.000
_cell.length_c   1.000
_cell.angle_alpha   90.00
_cell.angle_beta   90.00
_cell.angle_gamma   90.00
#
_symmetry.space_group_name_H-M   'P 1'
#
loop_
_entity.id
_entity.type
_entity.pdbx_description
1 polymer ?
#
loop_
_entity_poly.entity_id
_entity_poly.type
_entity_poly.pdbx_seq_one_letter_code
_entity_poly.pdbx_strand_id
1 'polypeptide(L)'
;METALSPSSSPATLPSFLLLFLFVYIVGYFLIFRSWKSSSHLGASCLMSLFHGTPAVIMASHALLTTTRASVPSFASPNTAVESTVLDFSMAYFTVDLLHYLIFLPNDFIFILHHIATLYVFATCRFSVGHGAHALLILLILAEATSACQNVWTIAGYRKHDVVLAKRVREVLSPPFYLFYTVVRGLAGPVALYDMAAFYGSGAAEGVIPRWAWLSWLVVIGFAIFVSVLWVLRNWVDWFREKNFSKKYK
;
A
#
# COMPACT_ATOMS: atom_id res chain seq x y z
N MET A 1 43.42 -1.68 11.55
CA MET A 1 42.50 -2.70 10.98
C MET A 1 41.33 -2.80 11.93
N GLU A 2 40.44 -1.80 11.89
CA GLU A 2 39.25 -1.75 12.74
C GLU A 2 38.17 -2.57 12.06
N THR A 3 37.80 -3.67 12.71
CA THR A 3 36.64 -4.49 12.37
C THR A 3 35.38 -3.64 12.48
N ALA A 4 34.84 -3.23 11.34
CA ALA A 4 33.51 -2.64 11.24
C ALA A 4 32.51 -3.65 11.81
N LEU A 5 31.93 -3.30 12.96
CA LEU A 5 30.77 -3.96 13.53
C LEU A 5 29.64 -3.92 12.49
N SER A 6 29.25 -5.09 12.00
CA SER A 6 28.06 -5.31 11.19
C SER A 6 26.85 -4.63 11.85
N PRO A 7 26.07 -3.80 11.12
CA PRO A 7 24.88 -3.19 11.69
C PRO A 7 23.92 -4.31 12.11
N SER A 8 23.48 -4.24 13.37
CA SER A 8 22.65 -5.24 13.99
C SER A 8 21.49 -5.64 13.08
N SER A 9 21.41 -6.92 12.76
CA SER A 9 20.19 -7.52 12.24
C SER A 9 19.08 -7.20 13.24
N SER A 10 18.12 -6.35 12.84
CA SER A 10 16.88 -6.19 13.60
C SER A 10 16.34 -7.56 13.99
N PRO A 11 15.83 -7.76 15.22
CA PRO A 11 15.17 -9.01 15.59
C PRO A 11 14.13 -9.34 14.54
N ALA A 12 13.95 -10.63 14.22
CA ALA A 12 13.09 -11.09 13.14
C ALA A 12 11.63 -10.61 13.33
N THR A 13 11.32 -9.43 12.79
CA THR A 13 10.03 -8.73 12.91
C THR A 13 9.01 -9.26 11.91
N LEU A 14 9.47 -9.68 10.72
CA LEU A 14 8.60 -10.17 9.65
C LEU A 14 7.74 -11.38 10.09
N PRO A 15 8.28 -12.46 10.72
CA PRO A 15 7.45 -13.55 11.23
C PRO A 15 6.42 -13.10 12.29
N SER A 16 6.80 -12.19 13.19
CA SER A 16 5.88 -11.66 14.20
C SER A 16 4.75 -10.84 13.58
N PHE A 17 5.06 -10.00 12.58
CA PHE A 17 4.03 -9.27 11.84
C PHE A 17 3.15 -10.18 10.99
N LEU A 18 3.69 -11.26 10.42
CA LEU A 18 2.88 -12.27 9.73
C LEU A 18 1.85 -12.89 10.67
N LEU A 19 2.27 -13.27 11.88
CA LEU A 19 1.37 -13.78 12.91
C LEU A 19 0.33 -12.74 13.34
N LEU A 20 0.72 -11.47 13.47
CA LEU A 20 -0.20 -10.37 13.76
C LEU A 20 -1.28 -10.25 12.68
N PHE A 21 -0.92 -10.16 11.41
CA PHE A 21 -1.88 -9.99 10.33
C PHE A 21 -2.74 -11.24 10.13
N LEU A 22 -2.17 -12.43 10.30
CA LEU A 22 -2.95 -13.67 10.31
C LEU A 22 -3.98 -13.68 11.46
N PHE A 23 -3.58 -13.24 12.66
CA PHE A 23 -4.49 -13.11 13.79
C PHE A 23 -5.62 -12.11 13.51
N VAL A 24 -5.29 -10.92 13.00
CA VAL A 24 -6.29 -9.91 12.60
C VAL A 24 -7.26 -10.48 11.56
N TYR A 25 -6.74 -11.20 10.57
CA TYR A 25 -7.56 -11.84 9.54
C TYR A 25 -8.51 -12.90 10.14
N ILE A 26 -8.01 -13.79 11.01
CA ILE A 26 -8.81 -14.83 11.67
C ILE A 26 -9.90 -14.19 12.55
N VAL A 27 -9.57 -13.17 13.34
CA VAL A 27 -10.54 -12.43 14.15
C VAL A 27 -11.59 -11.76 13.27
N GLY A 28 -11.17 -11.12 12.19
CA GLY A 28 -12.06 -10.52 11.19
C GLY A 28 -13.03 -11.56 10.62
N TYR A 29 -12.50 -12.68 10.14
CA TYR A 29 -13.25 -13.73 9.46
C TYR A 29 -14.27 -14.42 10.39
N PHE A 30 -13.82 -14.87 11.57
CA PHE A 30 -14.63 -15.74 12.45
C PHE A 30 -15.45 -14.98 13.48
N LEU A 31 -15.05 -13.76 13.88
CA LEU A 31 -15.71 -13.02 14.95
C LEU A 31 -16.46 -11.78 14.44
N ILE A 32 -15.76 -10.87 13.76
CA ILE A 32 -16.32 -9.56 13.39
C ILE A 32 -17.30 -9.68 12.22
N PHE A 33 -16.89 -10.33 11.14
CA PHE A 33 -17.70 -10.47 9.93
C PHE A 33 -18.47 -11.78 9.86
N ARG A 34 -18.55 -12.55 10.94
CA ARG A 34 -19.20 -13.87 10.96
C ARG A 34 -20.63 -13.88 10.40
N SER A 35 -21.37 -12.79 10.57
CA SER A 35 -22.75 -12.64 10.08
C SER A 35 -22.85 -12.50 8.56
N TRP A 36 -21.73 -12.26 7.87
CA TRP A 36 -21.63 -12.14 6.41
C TRP A 36 -21.53 -13.50 5.72
N LYS A 37 -21.51 -14.60 6.50
CA LYS A 37 -21.54 -16.00 6.04
C LYS A 37 -20.46 -16.28 4.99
N SER A 38 -20.84 -16.52 3.73
CA SER A 38 -19.90 -16.82 2.65
C SER A 38 -19.00 -15.64 2.27
N SER A 39 -19.35 -14.40 2.66
CA SER A 39 -18.62 -13.18 2.33
C SER A 39 -17.77 -12.62 3.48
N SER A 40 -17.65 -13.34 4.60
CA SER A 40 -16.85 -12.90 5.77
C SER A 40 -15.38 -12.64 5.42
N HIS A 41 -14.83 -13.38 4.44
CA HIS A 41 -13.48 -13.20 3.94
C HIS A 41 -13.22 -11.79 3.39
N LEU A 42 -14.20 -11.19 2.71
CA LEU A 42 -14.08 -9.86 2.11
C LEU A 42 -13.95 -8.77 3.20
N GLY A 43 -14.76 -8.88 4.26
CA GLY A 43 -14.67 -7.98 5.40
C GLY A 43 -13.35 -8.16 6.18
N ALA A 44 -12.91 -9.41 6.35
CA ALA A 44 -11.66 -9.74 7.04
C ALA A 44 -10.43 -9.14 6.34
N SER A 45 -10.34 -9.25 5.01
CA SER A 45 -9.28 -8.61 4.22
C SER A 45 -9.30 -7.09 4.36
N CYS A 46 -10.48 -6.44 4.27
CA CYS A 46 -10.59 -4.99 4.47
C CYS A 46 -10.18 -4.55 5.89
N LEU A 47 -10.53 -5.33 6.92
CA LEU A 47 -10.11 -5.05 8.29
C LEU A 47 -8.60 -5.16 8.44
N MET A 48 -8.00 -6.20 7.87
CA MET A 48 -6.56 -6.38 7.88
C MET A 48 -5.85 -5.21 7.18
N SER A 49 -6.38 -4.78 6.03
CA SER A 49 -5.90 -3.59 5.31
C SER A 49 -6.02 -2.31 6.14
N LEU A 50 -7.10 -2.12 6.93
CA LEU A 50 -7.20 -1.00 7.87
C LEU A 50 -6.14 -1.05 8.98
N PHE A 51 -5.87 -2.24 9.51
CA PHE A 51 -4.82 -2.49 10.50
C PHE A 51 -3.40 -2.37 9.93
N HIS A 52 -3.25 -2.35 8.61
CA HIS A 52 -1.98 -2.05 7.95
C HIS A 52 -1.89 -0.57 7.57
N GLY A 53 -2.80 -0.05 6.74
CA GLY A 53 -2.62 1.22 6.05
C GLY A 53 -2.43 2.41 6.99
N THR A 54 -3.28 2.55 8.02
CA THR A 54 -3.15 3.68 8.96
C THR A 54 -1.86 3.58 9.80
N PRO A 55 -1.54 2.43 10.42
CA PRO A 55 -0.24 2.27 11.07
C PRO A 55 0.96 2.43 10.13
N ALA A 56 0.87 1.95 8.89
CA ALA A 56 1.95 2.06 7.90
C ALA A 56 2.26 3.54 7.59
N VAL A 57 1.25 4.38 7.37
CA VAL A 57 1.44 5.83 7.19
C VAL A 57 2.13 6.44 8.41
N ILE A 58 1.67 6.12 9.62
CA ILE A 58 2.23 6.67 10.86
C ILE A 58 3.68 6.23 11.04
N MET A 59 3.95 4.93 10.93
CA MET A 59 5.29 4.36 11.12
C MET A 59 6.26 4.84 10.04
N ALA A 60 5.84 4.90 8.77
CA ALA A 60 6.66 5.42 7.68
C ALA A 60 6.94 6.92 7.88
N SER A 61 5.93 7.72 8.21
CA SER A 61 6.11 9.16 8.47
C SER A 61 7.06 9.38 9.65
N HIS A 62 6.88 8.62 10.74
CA HIS A 62 7.79 8.65 11.88
C HIS A 62 9.22 8.28 11.45
N ALA A 63 9.39 7.21 10.66
CA ALA A 63 10.70 6.80 10.15
C ALA A 63 11.36 7.92 9.35
N LEU A 64 10.63 8.59 8.46
CA LEU A 64 11.17 9.67 7.62
C LEU A 64 11.48 10.94 8.43
N LEU A 65 10.68 11.27 9.45
CA LEU A 65 10.81 12.51 10.23
C LEU A 65 11.84 12.42 11.37
N THR A 66 12.01 11.24 11.97
CA THR A 66 12.86 11.06 13.16
C THR A 66 14.20 10.40 12.87
N THR A 67 14.41 9.91 11.65
CA THR A 67 15.70 9.34 11.28
C THR A 67 16.73 10.44 11.11
N THR A 68 17.56 10.63 12.14
CA THR A 68 18.78 11.42 12.05
C THR A 68 19.79 10.66 11.19
N ARG A 69 19.98 11.09 9.95
CA ARG A 69 21.05 10.58 9.08
C ARG A 69 22.31 11.43 9.24
N ALA A 70 23.47 10.79 9.20
CA ALA A 70 24.76 11.49 9.22
C ALA A 70 24.98 12.39 7.98
N SER A 71 24.20 12.18 6.92
CA SER A 71 24.17 12.98 5.69
C SER A 71 22.73 13.34 5.31
N VAL A 72 22.56 14.34 4.45
CA VAL A 72 21.25 14.75 3.91
C VAL A 72 20.51 13.50 3.38
N PRO A 73 19.26 13.25 3.82
CA PRO A 73 18.49 12.10 3.36
C PRO A 73 18.44 12.03 1.83
N SER A 74 18.90 10.92 1.30
CA SER A 74 18.97 10.64 -0.14
C SER A 74 18.21 9.35 -0.45
N PHE A 75 17.74 9.20 -1.69
CA PHE A 75 17.11 7.96 -2.15
C PHE A 75 18.09 6.79 -2.28
N ALA A 76 19.40 7.02 -2.15
CA ALA A 76 20.39 5.94 -2.07
C ALA A 76 20.88 5.65 -0.64
N SER A 77 20.33 6.32 0.39
CA SER A 77 20.77 6.08 1.77
C SER A 77 20.56 4.61 2.18
N PRO A 78 21.44 4.07 3.04
CA PRO A 78 21.22 2.76 3.66
C PRO A 78 19.89 2.73 4.39
N ASN A 79 19.20 1.59 4.34
CA ASN A 79 17.96 1.38 5.07
C ASN A 79 18.24 1.42 6.58
N THR A 80 17.52 2.25 7.31
CA THR A 80 17.64 2.24 8.77
C THR A 80 16.86 1.07 9.39
N ALA A 81 17.10 0.80 10.67
CA ALA A 81 16.36 -0.24 11.39
C ALA A 81 14.85 0.07 11.45
N VAL A 82 14.48 1.34 11.60
CA VAL A 82 13.07 1.77 11.62
C VAL A 82 12.45 1.62 10.24
N GLU A 83 13.14 2.03 9.17
CA GLU A 83 12.65 1.85 7.80
C GLU A 83 12.50 0.37 7.44
N SER A 84 13.47 -0.45 7.82
CA SER A 84 13.42 -1.91 7.66
C SER A 84 12.23 -2.53 8.40
N THR A 85 11.90 -2.04 9.58
CA THR A 85 10.72 -2.48 10.35
C THR A 85 9.42 -2.12 9.62
N VAL A 86 9.33 -0.94 9.00
CA VAL A 86 8.17 -0.54 8.18
C VAL A 86 8.01 -1.42 6.95
N LEU A 87 9.12 -1.78 6.29
CA LEU A 87 9.12 -2.73 5.18
C LEU A 87 8.67 -4.12 5.63
N ASP A 88 9.21 -4.62 6.74
CA ASP A 88 8.84 -5.94 7.30
C ASP A 88 7.35 -5.98 7.70
N PHE A 89 6.84 -4.91 8.32
CA PHE A 89 5.42 -4.75 8.64
C PHE A 89 4.54 -4.78 7.38
N SER A 90 4.92 -4.03 6.35
CA SER A 90 4.12 -3.95 5.13
C SER A 90 4.18 -5.25 4.31
N MET A 91 5.36 -5.87 4.20
CA MET A 91 5.50 -7.17 3.55
C MET A 91 4.65 -8.25 4.22
N ALA A 92 4.57 -8.25 5.56
CA ALA A 92 3.71 -9.18 6.28
C ALA A 92 2.23 -9.03 5.87
N TYR A 93 1.71 -7.81 5.85
CA TYR A 93 0.35 -7.52 5.38
C TYR A 93 0.14 -8.00 3.95
N PHE A 94 0.95 -7.54 3.00
CA PHE A 94 0.79 -7.88 1.59
C PHE A 94 0.91 -9.39 1.36
N THR A 95 1.68 -10.11 2.17
CA THR A 95 1.78 -11.58 2.09
C THR A 95 0.47 -12.25 2.52
N VAL A 96 -0.06 -11.89 3.68
CA VAL A 96 -1.31 -12.51 4.18
C VAL A 96 -2.49 -12.14 3.27
N ASP A 97 -2.55 -10.90 2.78
CA ASP A 97 -3.63 -10.46 1.88
C ASP A 97 -3.50 -11.10 0.49
N LEU A 98 -2.28 -11.29 -0.02
CA LEU A 98 -2.06 -12.06 -1.25
C LEU A 98 -2.58 -13.49 -1.13
N LEU A 99 -2.31 -14.17 0.00
CA LEU A 99 -2.86 -15.51 0.25
C LEU A 99 -4.39 -15.48 0.27
N HIS A 100 -5.00 -14.47 0.87
CA HIS A 100 -6.45 -14.28 0.81
C HIS A 100 -6.95 -14.18 -0.64
N TYR A 101 -6.35 -13.33 -1.48
CA TYR A 101 -6.75 -13.21 -2.88
C TYR A 101 -6.57 -14.51 -3.65
N LEU A 102 -5.45 -15.21 -3.47
CA LEU A 102 -5.19 -16.48 -4.16
C LEU A 102 -6.20 -17.58 -3.78
N ILE A 103 -6.68 -17.59 -2.53
CA ILE A 103 -7.60 -18.62 -2.03
C ILE A 103 -9.07 -18.26 -2.34
N PHE A 104 -9.47 -17.02 -2.09
CA PHE A 104 -10.89 -16.63 -2.10
C PHE A 104 -11.29 -15.82 -3.33
N LEU A 105 -10.35 -15.13 -3.99
CA LEU A 105 -10.61 -14.23 -5.12
C LEU A 105 -9.60 -14.43 -6.26
N PRO A 106 -9.38 -15.67 -6.76
CA PRO A 106 -8.29 -15.98 -7.69
C PRO A 106 -8.42 -15.27 -9.05
N ASN A 107 -9.61 -14.77 -9.37
CA ASN A 107 -9.88 -14.02 -10.60
C ASN A 107 -9.57 -12.53 -10.48
N ASP A 108 -9.22 -12.02 -9.28
CA ASP A 108 -8.89 -10.61 -9.08
C ASP A 108 -7.42 -10.33 -9.39
N PHE A 109 -7.07 -10.51 -10.67
CA PHE A 109 -5.69 -10.43 -11.15
C PHE A 109 -5.03 -9.07 -10.88
N ILE A 110 -5.80 -7.98 -10.87
CA ILE A 110 -5.24 -6.64 -10.63
C ILE A 110 -4.71 -6.55 -9.20
N PHE A 111 -5.49 -6.99 -8.22
CA PHE A 111 -5.05 -6.98 -6.82
C PHE A 111 -3.94 -7.99 -6.56
N ILE A 112 -4.02 -9.21 -7.11
CA ILE A 112 -2.97 -10.23 -7.00
C ILE A 112 -1.64 -9.70 -7.55
N LEU A 113 -1.64 -9.17 -8.78
CA LEU A 113 -0.43 -8.63 -9.40
C LEU A 113 0.09 -7.41 -8.64
N HIS A 114 -0.79 -6.55 -8.13
CA HIS A 114 -0.40 -5.43 -7.29
C HIS A 114 0.34 -5.89 -6.02
N HIS A 115 -0.17 -6.92 -5.33
CA HIS A 115 0.47 -7.44 -4.12
C HIS A 115 1.82 -8.08 -4.41
N ILE A 116 1.91 -8.88 -5.48
CA ILE A 116 3.18 -9.48 -5.93
C ILE A 116 4.20 -8.39 -6.27
N ALA A 117 3.77 -7.36 -7.01
CA ALA A 117 4.61 -6.21 -7.38
C ALA A 117 5.13 -5.46 -6.15
N THR A 118 4.26 -5.15 -5.18
CA THR A 118 4.66 -4.45 -3.95
C THR A 118 5.61 -5.31 -3.12
N LEU A 119 5.32 -6.62 -2.98
CA LEU A 119 6.22 -7.56 -2.30
C LEU A 119 7.58 -7.64 -2.98
N TYR A 120 7.62 -7.68 -4.31
CA TYR A 120 8.87 -7.68 -5.08
C TYR A 120 9.72 -6.44 -4.77
N VAL A 121 9.12 -5.24 -4.85
CA VAL A 121 9.83 -3.98 -4.60
C VAL A 121 10.33 -3.90 -3.15
N PHE A 122 9.50 -4.26 -2.17
CA PHE A 122 9.90 -4.24 -0.77
C PHE A 122 10.95 -5.30 -0.43
N ALA A 123 10.78 -6.54 -0.89
CA ALA A 123 11.73 -7.61 -0.61
C ALA A 123 13.10 -7.34 -1.24
N THR A 124 13.14 -6.86 -2.48
CA THR A 124 14.41 -6.51 -3.13
C THR A 124 15.10 -5.32 -2.45
N CYS A 125 14.35 -4.28 -2.06
CA CYS A 125 14.92 -3.18 -1.28
C CYS A 125 15.43 -3.65 0.10
N ARG A 126 14.66 -4.49 0.80
CA ARG A 126 14.94 -4.91 2.18
C ARG A 126 16.05 -5.96 2.31
N PHE A 127 16.05 -6.95 1.43
CA PHE A 127 16.89 -8.16 1.56
C PHE A 127 17.99 -8.26 0.49
N SER A 128 17.78 -7.69 -0.70
CA SER A 128 18.76 -7.78 -1.79
C SER A 128 19.68 -6.56 -1.85
N VAL A 129 19.12 -5.35 -1.71
CA VAL A 129 19.86 -4.10 -1.89
C VAL A 129 20.27 -3.48 -0.54
N GLY A 130 19.38 -3.45 0.45
CA GLY A 130 19.65 -2.83 1.76
C GLY A 130 19.69 -1.30 1.74
N HIS A 131 19.34 -0.68 0.62
CA HIS A 131 19.29 0.77 0.41
C HIS A 131 18.00 1.18 -0.31
N GLY A 132 17.63 2.45 -0.18
CA GLY A 132 16.53 3.06 -0.92
C GLY A 132 15.15 2.98 -0.28
N ALA A 133 15.04 2.49 0.95
CA ALA A 133 13.77 2.47 1.68
C ALA A 133 13.14 3.86 1.79
N HIS A 134 13.94 4.93 1.91
CA HIS A 134 13.45 6.31 1.99
C HIS A 134 12.42 6.65 0.90
N ALA A 135 12.77 6.39 -0.36
CA ALA A 135 11.91 6.69 -1.50
C ALA A 135 10.64 5.82 -1.48
N LEU A 136 10.81 4.53 -1.16
CA LEU A 136 9.70 3.59 -1.09
C LEU A 136 8.73 3.91 0.06
N LEU A 137 9.22 4.45 1.17
CA LEU A 137 8.40 4.85 2.31
C LEU A 137 7.58 6.12 2.01
N ILE A 138 8.13 7.08 1.24
CA ILE A 138 7.35 8.21 0.71
C ILE A 138 6.19 7.67 -0.14
N LEU A 139 6.49 6.76 -1.07
CA LEU A 139 5.48 6.14 -1.92
C LEU A 139 4.47 5.30 -1.13
N LEU A 140 4.91 4.62 -0.06
CA LEU A 140 4.03 3.88 0.86
C LEU A 140 3.07 4.81 1.59
N ILE A 141 3.55 5.97 2.06
CA ILE A 141 2.69 6.98 2.71
C ILE A 141 1.64 7.46 1.72
N LEU A 142 2.05 7.84 0.51
CA LEU A 142 1.10 8.25 -0.54
C LEU A 142 0.16 7.09 -0.89
N ALA A 143 0.64 5.86 -0.84
CA ALA A 143 -0.18 4.72 -1.13
C ALA A 143 -1.28 4.53 -0.08
N GLU A 144 -0.90 4.53 1.19
CA GLU A 144 -1.78 4.17 2.29
C GLU A 144 -2.58 5.36 2.85
N ALA A 145 -2.25 6.60 2.48
CA ALA A 145 -2.98 7.79 2.92
C ALA A 145 -4.48 7.71 2.62
N THR A 146 -4.86 7.07 1.52
CA THR A 146 -6.26 6.89 1.10
C THR A 146 -6.88 5.59 1.61
N SER A 147 -6.09 4.71 2.25
CA SER A 147 -6.45 3.32 2.58
C SER A 147 -7.64 3.22 3.52
N ALA A 148 -7.71 4.07 4.55
CA ALA A 148 -8.86 4.10 5.46
C ALA A 148 -10.17 4.43 4.72
N CYS A 149 -10.14 5.46 3.87
CA CYS A 149 -11.30 5.83 3.05
C CYS A 149 -11.66 4.72 2.06
N GLN A 150 -10.67 4.12 1.41
CA GLN A 150 -10.84 3.04 0.45
C GLN A 150 -11.50 1.81 1.10
N ASN A 151 -11.00 1.38 2.26
CA ASN A 151 -11.54 0.21 2.96
C ASN A 151 -12.96 0.44 3.48
N VAL A 152 -13.25 1.62 4.05
CA VAL A 152 -14.62 1.97 4.46
C VAL A 152 -15.55 2.02 3.25
N TRP A 153 -15.09 2.60 2.14
CA TRP A 153 -15.84 2.66 0.89
C TRP A 153 -16.11 1.26 0.31
N THR A 154 -15.14 0.33 0.40
CA THR A 154 -15.24 -1.06 -0.06
C THR A 154 -16.19 -1.88 0.82
N ILE A 155 -16.03 -1.83 2.14
CA ILE A 155 -16.93 -2.50 3.11
C ILE A 155 -18.37 -2.04 2.92
N ALA A 156 -18.58 -0.73 2.80
CA ALA A 156 -19.89 -0.16 2.51
C ALA A 156 -20.43 -0.63 1.15
N GLY A 157 -19.54 -0.84 0.18
CA GLY A 157 -19.84 -1.39 -1.15
C GLY A 157 -20.39 -2.81 -1.11
N TYR A 158 -19.77 -3.70 -0.32
CA TYR A 158 -20.23 -5.10 -0.21
C TYR A 158 -21.65 -5.23 0.35
N ARG A 159 -22.10 -4.26 1.15
CA ARG A 159 -23.42 -4.29 1.81
C ARG A 159 -24.38 -3.22 1.31
N LYS A 160 -24.05 -2.48 0.25
CA LYS A 160 -24.85 -1.35 -0.24
C LYS A 160 -26.26 -1.75 -0.71
N HIS A 161 -26.47 -3.02 -1.07
CA HIS A 161 -27.77 -3.53 -1.49
C HIS A 161 -28.61 -4.08 -0.32
N ASP A 162 -27.97 -4.45 0.79
CA ASP A 162 -28.65 -5.09 1.92
C ASP A 162 -28.86 -4.12 3.09
N VAL A 163 -28.03 -3.09 3.22
CA VAL A 163 -27.99 -2.19 4.38
C VAL A 163 -28.08 -0.73 3.93
N VAL A 164 -29.18 -0.07 4.30
CA VAL A 164 -29.45 1.35 3.95
C VAL A 164 -28.32 2.27 4.41
N LEU A 165 -27.79 2.05 5.62
CA LEU A 165 -26.67 2.83 6.14
C LEU A 165 -25.41 2.64 5.27
N ALA A 166 -25.10 1.41 4.86
CA ALA A 166 -23.94 1.13 4.01
C ALA A 166 -24.05 1.83 2.65
N LYS A 167 -25.25 1.82 2.05
CA LYS A 167 -25.53 2.58 0.83
C LYS A 167 -25.26 4.08 1.02
N ARG A 168 -25.81 4.67 2.09
CA ARG A 168 -25.65 6.11 2.38
C ARG A 168 -24.20 6.48 2.63
N VAL A 169 -23.48 5.70 3.43
CA VAL A 169 -22.04 5.88 3.67
C VAL A 169 -21.28 5.87 2.36
N ARG A 170 -21.53 4.88 1.50
CA ARG A 170 -20.86 4.76 0.21
C ARG A 170 -21.14 5.94 -0.71
N GLU A 171 -22.38 6.37 -0.83
CA GLU A 171 -22.75 7.50 -1.69
C GLU A 171 -22.12 8.82 -1.24
N VAL A 172 -22.08 9.07 0.08
CA VAL A 172 -21.48 10.29 0.66
C VAL A 172 -19.96 10.25 0.57
N LEU A 173 -19.35 9.09 0.82
CA LEU A 173 -17.89 8.94 0.83
C LEU A 173 -17.29 8.91 -0.58
N SER A 174 -18.03 8.47 -1.61
CA SER A 174 -17.48 8.28 -2.95
C SER A 174 -16.83 9.55 -3.54
N PRO A 175 -17.50 10.73 -3.63
CA PRO A 175 -16.87 11.92 -4.19
C PRO A 175 -15.61 12.41 -3.45
N PRO A 176 -15.62 12.60 -2.11
CA PRO A 176 -14.43 13.04 -1.40
C PRO A 176 -13.31 12.00 -1.47
N PHE A 177 -13.64 10.71 -1.40
CA PHE A 177 -12.67 9.63 -1.57
C PHE A 177 -12.02 9.68 -2.95
N TYR A 178 -12.79 9.76 -4.04
CA TYR A 178 -12.24 9.79 -5.39
C TYR A 178 -11.38 11.01 -5.63
N LEU A 179 -11.78 12.19 -5.11
CA LEU A 179 -10.98 13.40 -5.20
C LEU A 179 -9.65 13.22 -4.46
N PHE A 180 -9.70 12.79 -3.21
CA PHE A 180 -8.51 12.55 -2.40
C PHE A 180 -7.57 11.52 -3.05
N TYR A 181 -8.13 10.42 -3.55
CA TYR A 181 -7.41 9.39 -4.28
C TYR A 181 -6.76 9.93 -5.55
N THR A 182 -7.49 10.75 -6.32
CA THR A 182 -6.96 11.38 -7.55
C THR A 182 -5.78 12.30 -7.24
N VAL A 183 -5.86 13.11 -6.18
CA VAL A 183 -4.75 14.00 -5.79
C VAL A 183 -3.54 13.19 -5.33
N VAL A 184 -3.73 12.24 -4.43
CA VAL A 184 -2.60 11.52 -3.83
C VAL A 184 -1.97 10.55 -4.84
N ARG A 185 -2.77 9.74 -5.52
CA ARG A 185 -2.27 8.70 -6.43
C ARG A 185 -2.03 9.21 -7.84
N GLY A 186 -2.85 10.15 -8.32
CA GLY A 186 -2.79 10.68 -9.68
C GLY A 186 -1.93 11.93 -9.86
N LEU A 187 -1.54 12.61 -8.77
CA LEU A 187 -0.64 13.76 -8.83
C LEU A 187 0.60 13.56 -7.96
N ALA A 188 0.45 13.39 -6.65
CA ALA A 188 1.60 13.29 -5.75
C ALA A 188 2.46 12.03 -6.01
N GLY A 189 1.82 10.88 -6.30
CA GLY A 189 2.51 9.64 -6.70
C GLY A 189 3.42 9.82 -7.92
N PRO A 190 2.91 10.33 -9.07
CA PRO A 190 3.73 10.64 -10.23
C PRO A 190 4.87 11.60 -9.96
N VAL A 191 4.66 12.64 -9.14
CA VAL A 191 5.73 13.59 -8.76
C VAL A 191 6.83 12.86 -7.98
N ALA A 192 6.47 12.06 -6.97
CA ALA A 192 7.44 11.28 -6.20
C ALA A 192 8.19 10.26 -7.08
N LEU A 193 7.51 9.63 -8.04
CA LEU A 193 8.15 8.73 -9.01
C LEU A 193 9.12 9.48 -9.93
N TYR A 194 8.76 10.68 -10.38
CA TYR A 194 9.63 11.53 -11.18
C TYR A 194 10.89 11.91 -10.40
N ASP A 195 10.76 12.36 -9.16
CA ASP A 195 11.90 12.71 -8.30
C ASP A 195 12.81 11.50 -8.10
N MET A 196 12.23 10.32 -7.86
CA MET A 196 12.96 9.05 -7.74
C MET A 196 13.71 8.72 -9.04
N ALA A 197 13.07 8.87 -10.19
CA ALA A 197 13.68 8.61 -11.50
C ALA A 197 14.80 9.61 -11.83
N ALA A 198 14.59 10.90 -11.57
CA ALA A 198 15.58 11.95 -11.79
C ALA A 198 16.82 11.73 -10.91
N PHE A 199 16.62 11.37 -9.65
CA PHE A 199 17.72 11.05 -8.73
C PHE A 199 18.54 9.86 -9.24
N TYR A 200 17.91 8.73 -9.58
CA TYR A 200 18.65 7.56 -10.08
C TYR A 200 19.30 7.81 -11.44
N GLY A 201 18.61 8.52 -12.33
CA GLY A 201 19.12 8.88 -13.66
C GLY A 201 20.29 9.85 -13.63
N SER A 202 20.44 10.65 -12.56
CA SER A 202 21.58 11.56 -12.38
C SER A 202 22.91 10.84 -12.08
N GLY A 203 22.86 9.53 -11.77
CA GLY A 203 24.02 8.76 -11.32
C GLY A 203 24.29 8.86 -9.81
N ALA A 204 23.48 9.61 -9.06
CA ALA A 204 23.65 9.80 -7.61
C ALA A 204 23.55 8.51 -6.76
N ALA A 205 23.11 7.39 -7.35
CA ALA A 205 23.05 6.08 -6.71
C ALA A 205 24.08 5.07 -7.26
N GLU A 206 24.98 5.49 -8.16
CA GLU A 206 25.97 4.59 -8.76
C GLU A 206 26.88 3.96 -7.70
N GLY A 207 27.15 2.67 -7.86
CA GLY A 207 27.92 1.87 -6.90
C GLY A 207 27.17 1.52 -5.60
N VAL A 208 25.98 2.10 -5.37
CA VAL A 208 25.19 1.85 -4.15
C VAL A 208 23.94 1.01 -4.45
N ILE A 209 23.11 1.46 -5.40
CA ILE A 209 21.91 0.71 -5.82
C ILE A 209 22.15 0.18 -7.23
N PRO A 210 22.13 -1.16 -7.44
CA PRO A 210 22.31 -1.74 -8.75
C PRO A 210 21.30 -1.23 -9.78
N ARG A 211 21.75 -0.99 -11.01
CA ARG A 211 20.89 -0.46 -12.09
C ARG A 211 19.64 -1.29 -12.35
N TRP A 212 19.77 -2.62 -12.31
CA TRP A 212 18.63 -3.53 -12.51
C TRP A 212 17.53 -3.31 -11.45
N ALA A 213 17.90 -2.98 -10.21
CA ALA A 213 16.97 -2.88 -9.09
C ALA A 213 16.16 -1.60 -9.18
N TRP A 214 16.81 -0.44 -9.29
CA TRP A 214 16.05 0.81 -9.35
C TRP A 214 15.26 0.94 -10.66
N LEU A 215 15.78 0.45 -11.80
CA LEU A 215 15.02 0.43 -13.05
C LEU A 215 13.76 -0.43 -12.93
N SER A 216 13.87 -1.63 -12.35
CA SER A 216 12.71 -2.49 -12.18
C SER A 216 11.70 -1.88 -11.20
N TRP A 217 12.15 -1.24 -10.12
CA TRP A 217 11.27 -0.53 -9.19
C TRP A 217 10.51 0.60 -9.88
N LEU A 218 11.19 1.45 -10.67
CA LEU A 218 10.52 2.54 -11.40
C LEU A 218 9.44 2.02 -12.34
N VAL A 219 9.72 0.95 -13.08
CA VAL A 219 8.76 0.32 -14.01
C VAL A 219 7.55 -0.22 -13.24
N VAL A 220 7.78 -0.98 -12.17
CA VAL A 220 6.72 -1.58 -11.36
C VAL A 220 5.85 -0.51 -10.70
N ILE A 221 6.47 0.50 -10.08
CA ILE A 221 5.76 1.60 -9.42
C ILE A 221 4.99 2.43 -10.45
N GLY A 222 5.60 2.73 -11.60
CA GLY A 222 4.96 3.47 -12.68
C GLY A 222 3.71 2.76 -13.20
N PHE A 223 3.78 1.46 -13.41
CA PHE A 223 2.61 0.67 -13.81
C PHE A 223 1.52 0.66 -12.72
N ALA A 224 1.91 0.51 -11.44
CA ALA A 224 0.95 0.55 -10.33
C ALA A 224 0.22 1.90 -10.24
N ILE A 225 0.94 3.02 -10.40
CA ILE A 225 0.35 4.37 -10.44
C ILE A 225 -0.60 4.50 -11.64
N PHE A 226 -0.17 4.07 -12.83
CA PHE A 226 -0.99 4.14 -14.03
C PHE A 226 -2.32 3.38 -13.88
N VAL A 227 -2.26 2.13 -13.42
CA VAL A 227 -3.46 1.30 -13.17
C VAL A 227 -4.35 1.92 -12.09
N SER A 228 -3.76 2.48 -11.04
CA SER A 228 -4.47 3.20 -9.98
C SER A 228 -5.24 4.42 -10.52
N VAL A 229 -4.64 5.20 -11.43
CA VAL A 229 -5.31 6.32 -12.10
C VAL A 229 -6.47 5.84 -12.97
N LEU A 230 -6.27 4.80 -13.80
CA LEU A 230 -7.35 4.23 -14.60
C LEU A 230 -8.51 3.73 -13.73
N TRP A 231 -8.18 3.10 -12.59
CA TRP A 231 -9.17 2.63 -11.64
C TRP A 231 -10.03 3.76 -11.07
N VAL A 232 -9.43 4.86 -10.61
CA VAL A 232 -10.21 5.99 -10.07
C VAL A 232 -10.99 6.73 -11.15
N LEU A 233 -10.44 6.85 -12.38
CA LEU A 233 -11.16 7.43 -13.51
C LEU A 233 -12.41 6.64 -13.87
N ARG A 234 -12.31 5.30 -13.90
CA ARG A 234 -13.48 4.43 -14.09
C ARG A 234 -14.53 4.66 -13.00
N ASN A 235 -14.12 4.74 -11.73
CA ASN A 235 -15.02 5.00 -10.62
C ASN A 235 -15.73 6.36 -10.72
N TRP A 236 -15.02 7.41 -11.15
CA TRP A 236 -15.63 8.71 -11.46
C TRP A 236 -16.70 8.60 -12.54
N VAL A 237 -16.39 7.94 -13.66
CA VAL A 237 -17.32 7.73 -14.78
C VAL A 237 -18.57 6.99 -14.32
N ASP A 238 -18.41 5.91 -13.57
CA ASP A 238 -19.52 5.11 -13.05
C ASP A 238 -20.40 5.96 -12.11
N TRP A 239 -19.80 6.74 -11.22
CA TRP A 239 -20.54 7.62 -10.30
C TRP A 239 -21.32 8.72 -11.02
N PHE A 240 -20.72 9.40 -12.00
CA PHE A 240 -21.42 10.41 -12.80
C PHE A 240 -22.56 9.80 -13.61
N ARG A 241 -22.35 8.60 -14.17
CA ARG A 241 -23.38 7.85 -14.91
C ARG A 241 -24.58 7.55 -14.01
N GLU A 242 -24.35 6.99 -12.82
CA GLU A 242 -25.40 6.68 -11.85
C GLU A 242 -26.19 7.94 -11.44
N LYS A 243 -25.51 9.07 -11.20
CA LYS A 243 -26.18 10.34 -10.87
C LYS A 243 -27.00 10.90 -12.02
N ASN A 244 -26.52 10.81 -13.26
CA ASN A 244 -27.24 11.30 -14.43
C ASN A 244 -28.48 10.44 -14.73
N PHE A 245 -28.39 9.11 -14.58
CA PHE A 245 -29.56 8.25 -14.68
C PHE A 245 -30.58 8.55 -13.58
N SER A 246 -30.15 8.69 -12.33
CA SER A 246 -31.07 9.02 -11.23
C SER A 246 -31.77 10.38 -11.41
N LYS A 247 -31.14 11.35 -12.08
CA LYS A 247 -31.78 12.63 -12.43
C LYS A 247 -32.79 12.52 -13.57
N LYS A 248 -32.60 11.59 -14.51
CA LYS A 248 -33.48 11.39 -15.67
C LYS A 248 -34.80 10.68 -15.31
N TYR A 249 -34.82 9.92 -14.21
CA TYR A 249 -35.97 9.14 -13.73
C TYR A 249 -36.59 9.67 -12.42
N LYS A 250 -36.29 10.93 -12.08
CA LYS A 250 -37.00 11.70 -11.06
C LYS A 250 -37.83 12.77 -11.75
#